data_AF-A0A259KS50-F1
#
_entry.id   AF-A0A259KS50-F1
#
_cell.length_a   1.000
_cell.length_b   1.000
_cell.length_c   1.000
_cell.angle_alpha   90.00
_cell.angle_beta   90.00
_cell.angle_gamma   90.00
#
_symmetry.space_group_name_H-M   'P 1'
#
loop_
_entity.id
_entity.type
_entity.pdbx_description
1 polymer ?
#
loop_
_entity_poly.entity_id
_entity_poly.type
_entity_poly.pdbx_seq_one_letter_code
_entity_poly.pdbx_strand_id
1 'polypeptide(L)'
;FDVWLMLAFGVVGYVFKKLDYPMAPLVLALVLGDRTEEAARQALIGSEGDLNVFFANGLVTSLILLAFALLLWGPISDLVARLRRKAVPQMG
;
A
#
# COMPACT_ATOMS: atom_id res chain seq x y z
N PHE A 1 -31.31 -6.92 4.10
CA PHE A 1 -29.98 -6.68 3.53
C PHE A 1 -28.99 -6.29 4.62
N ASP A 2 -29.37 -5.39 5.52
CA ASP A 2 -28.49 -4.89 6.60
C ASP A 2 -27.95 -5.97 7.54
N VAL A 3 -28.73 -7.00 7.85
CA VAL A 3 -28.27 -8.13 8.69
C VAL A 3 -27.11 -8.89 8.02
N TRP A 4 -27.20 -9.15 6.72
CA TRP A 4 -26.13 -9.81 5.97
C TRP A 4 -24.89 -8.92 5.85
N LEU A 5 -25.08 -7.61 5.68
CA LEU A 5 -23.99 -6.63 5.63
C LEU A 5 -23.27 -6.51 6.99
N MET A 6 -24.03 -6.44 8.09
CA MET A 6 -23.49 -6.45 9.46
C MET A 6 -22.69 -7.72 9.74
N LEU A 7 -23.20 -8.87 9.29
CA LEU A 7 -22.52 -10.16 9.46
C LEU A 7 -21.22 -10.19 8.65
N ALA A 8 -21.23 -9.68 7.41
CA ALA A 8 -20.02 -9.53 6.58
C ALA A 8 -18.97 -8.62 7.24
N PHE A 9 -19.35 -7.43 7.72
CA PHE A 9 -18.44 -6.54 8.44
C PHE A 9 -17.93 -7.14 9.76
N GLY A 10 -18.76 -7.90 10.47
CA GLY A 10 -18.35 -8.66 11.65
C GLY A 10 -17.28 -9.70 11.34
N VAL A 11 -17.43 -10.43 10.23
CA VAL A 11 -16.43 -11.40 9.75
C VAL A 11 -15.13 -10.69 9.34
N VAL A 12 -15.21 -9.58 8.59
CA VAL A 12 -14.03 -8.80 8.19
C VAL A 12 -13.28 -8.28 9.42
N GLY A 13 -14.00 -7.72 10.40
CA GLY A 13 -13.41 -7.25 11.67
C GLY A 13 -12.76 -8.38 12.47
N TYR A 14 -13.36 -9.57 12.49
CA TYR A 14 -12.78 -10.76 13.10
C TYR A 14 -11.49 -11.21 12.41
N VAL A 15 -11.45 -11.19 11.06
CA VAL A 15 -10.24 -11.53 10.29
C VAL A 15 -9.10 -10.56 10.60
N PHE A 16 -9.37 -9.25 10.63
CA PHE A 16 -8.35 -8.25 10.97
C PHE A 16 -7.82 -8.42 12.39
N LYS A 17 -8.69 -8.75 13.35
CA LYS A 17 -8.27 -9.09 14.71
C LYS A 17 -7.39 -10.35 14.75
N LYS A 18 -7.71 -11.38 13.96
CA LYS A 18 -6.96 -12.64 13.91
C LYS A 18 -5.58 -12.50 13.23
N LEU A 19 -5.44 -11.54 12.33
CA LEU A 19 -4.18 -11.23 11.63
C LEU A 19 -3.33 -10.19 12.36
N ASP A 20 -3.73 -9.80 13.59
CA ASP A 20 -3.10 -8.74 14.38
C ASP A 20 -2.94 -7.42 13.60
N TYR A 21 -3.85 -7.16 12.65
CA TYR A 21 -3.84 -5.90 11.92
C TYR A 21 -4.31 -4.78 12.86
N PRO A 22 -3.44 -3.79 13.15
CA PRO A 22 -3.82 -2.68 14.00
C PRO A 22 -4.91 -1.84 13.32
N MET A 23 -5.96 -1.49 14.07
CA MET A 23 -7.06 -0.67 13.56
C MET A 23 -6.62 0.76 13.23
N ALA A 24 -5.59 1.28 13.92
CA ALA A 24 -5.10 2.64 13.71
C ALA A 24 -4.54 2.86 12.28
N PRO A 25 -3.65 2.02 11.73
CA PRO A 25 -3.23 2.11 10.32
C PRO A 25 -4.36 2.00 9.30
N LEU A 26 -5.40 1.22 9.56
CA LEU A 26 -6.57 1.13 8.67
C LEU A 26 -7.33 2.47 8.60
N VAL A 27 -7.61 3.07 9.75
CA VAL A 27 -8.25 4.39 9.82
C VAL A 27 -7.36 5.46 9.20
N LEU A 28 -6.06 5.43 9.46
CA LEU A 28 -5.10 6.34 8.85
C LEU A 28 -5.07 6.18 7.33
N ALA A 29 -5.04 4.94 6.82
CA ALA A 29 -5.06 4.68 5.38
C ALA A 29 -6.34 5.20 4.73
N LEU A 30 -7.49 5.08 5.39
CA LEU A 30 -8.76 5.64 4.92
C LEU A 30 -8.67 7.18 4.80
N VAL A 31 -8.27 7.85 5.88
CA VAL A 31 -8.20 9.32 5.92
C VAL A 31 -7.13 9.89 4.98
N LEU A 32 -5.95 9.25 4.94
CA LEU A 32 -4.88 9.64 4.02
C LEU A 32 -5.24 9.31 2.57
N GLY A 33 -6.00 8.24 2.34
CA GLY A 33 -6.50 7.84 1.03
C GLY A 33 -7.33 8.95 0.39
N ASP A 34 -8.32 9.47 1.11
CA ASP A 34 -9.15 10.59 0.63
C ASP A 34 -8.30 11.80 0.22
N ARG A 35 -7.30 12.15 1.03
CA ARG A 35 -6.38 13.27 0.72
C ARG A 35 -5.46 12.97 -0.46
N THR A 36 -5.04 11.72 -0.61
CA THR A 36 -4.17 11.28 -1.70
C THR A 36 -4.94 11.30 -3.03
N GLU A 37 -6.19 10.85 -3.03
CA GLU A 37 -7.07 10.91 -4.21
C GLU A 37 -7.33 12.36 -4.61
N GLU A 38 -7.65 13.24 -3.66
CA GLU A 38 -7.87 14.66 -3.94
C GLU A 38 -6.62 15.31 -4.56
N ALA A 39 -5.44 15.07 -3.99
CA ALA A 39 -4.18 15.59 -4.54
C ALA A 39 -3.87 15.02 -5.93
N ALA A 40 -4.12 13.72 -6.16
CA ALA A 40 -3.93 13.09 -7.47
C ALA A 40 -4.90 13.66 -8.52
N ARG A 41 -6.16 13.86 -8.14
CA ARG A 41 -7.20 14.48 -8.97
C ARG A 41 -6.82 15.92 -9.32
N GLN A 42 -6.39 16.70 -8.33
CA GLN A 42 -5.95 18.07 -8.53
C GLN A 42 -4.75 18.15 -9.49
N ALA A 43 -3.77 17.25 -9.34
CA ALA A 43 -2.61 17.17 -10.24
C ALA A 43 -3.04 16.86 -11.69
N LEU A 44 -3.97 15.91 -11.86
CA LEU A 44 -4.48 15.54 -13.19
C LEU A 44 -5.33 16.63 -13.84
N ILE A 45 -6.18 17.31 -13.07
CA ILE A 45 -6.93 18.47 -13.58
C ILE A 45 -5.95 19.57 -14.02
N GLY A 46 -4.89 19.80 -13.23
CA GLY A 46 -3.83 20.75 -13.56
C GLY A 46 -3.00 20.38 -14.78
N SER A 47 -2.97 19.10 -15.18
CA SER A 47 -2.27 18.60 -16.37
C SER A 47 -3.19 18.26 -17.54
N GLU A 48 -4.44 18.73 -17.53
CA GLU A 48 -5.44 18.43 -18.56
C GLU A 48 -5.70 16.92 -18.75
N GLY A 49 -5.51 16.14 -17.69
CA GLY A 49 -5.66 14.69 -17.69
C GLY A 49 -4.40 13.91 -18.09
N ASP A 50 -3.28 14.58 -18.35
CA ASP A 50 -2.04 13.92 -18.72
C ASP A 50 -1.34 13.28 -17.49
N LEU A 51 -1.20 11.96 -17.53
CA LEU A 51 -0.47 11.17 -16.53
C LEU A 51 1.04 11.48 -16.52
N ASN A 52 1.55 12.11 -17.57
CA ASN A 52 2.94 12.54 -17.64
C ASN A 52 3.29 13.58 -16.55
N VAL A 53 2.30 14.20 -15.89
CA VAL A 53 2.52 15.08 -14.73
C VAL A 53 3.31 14.42 -13.60
N PHE A 54 3.18 13.10 -13.45
CA PHE A 54 3.92 12.32 -12.45
C PHE A 54 5.39 12.09 -12.85
N PHE A 55 5.76 12.33 -14.11
CA PHE A 55 7.12 12.17 -14.64
C PHE A 55 7.70 13.45 -15.27
N ALA A 56 6.96 14.56 -15.21
CA ALA A 56 7.28 15.79 -15.91
C ALA A 56 8.57 16.47 -15.44
N ASN A 57 8.99 16.23 -14.18
CA ASN A 57 10.22 16.79 -13.62
C ASN A 57 11.01 15.69 -12.89
N GLY A 58 12.35 15.77 -12.95
CA GLY A 58 13.26 14.87 -12.24
C GLY A 58 13.02 14.81 -10.72
N LEU A 59 12.55 15.90 -10.10
CA LEU A 59 12.17 15.89 -8.69
C LEU A 59 10.94 15.02 -8.41
N VAL A 60 9.85 15.20 -9.17
CA VAL A 60 8.62 14.40 -8.99
C VAL A 60 8.90 12.92 -9.27
N THR A 61 9.63 12.65 -10.35
CA THR A 61 10.03 11.31 -10.75
C THR A 61 10.85 10.63 -9.64
N SER A 62 11.83 11.32 -9.06
CA SER A 62 12.67 10.74 -7.99
C SER A 62 11.87 10.47 -6.71
N LEU A 63 10.92 11.35 -6.36
CA LEU A 63 10.04 11.14 -5.20
C LEU A 63 9.11 9.93 -5.40
N ILE A 64 8.52 9.78 -6.58
CA ILE A 64 7.66 8.62 -6.88
C ILE A 64 8.46 7.33 -6.85
N LEU A 65 9.64 7.30 -7.48
CA LEU A 65 10.52 6.14 -7.44
C LEU A 65 10.93 5.78 -6.01
N LEU A 66 11.28 6.77 -5.18
CA LEU A 66 11.61 6.55 -3.78
C LEU A 66 10.41 6.00 -2.99
N ALA A 67 9.20 6.53 -3.21
CA ALA A 67 7.99 6.06 -2.56
C ALA A 67 7.71 4.58 -2.89
N PHE A 68 7.79 4.20 -4.18
CA PHE A 68 7.65 2.80 -4.59
C PHE A 68 8.78 1.91 -4.05
N ALA A 69 10.02 2.41 -4.03
CA ALA A 69 11.16 1.67 -3.47
C ALA A 69 10.94 1.36 -1.98
N LEU A 70 10.50 2.34 -1.19
CA LEU A 70 10.19 2.15 0.23
C LEU A 70 9.00 1.23 0.46
N LEU A 71 7.93 1.38 -0.35
CA LEU A 71 6.74 0.53 -0.27
C LEU A 71 7.09 -0.95 -0.54
N LEU A 72 7.95 -1.19 -1.54
CA LEU A 72 8.33 -2.53 -1.94
C LEU A 72 9.50 -3.10 -1.13
N TRP A 73 10.25 -2.26 -0.41
CA TRP A 73 11.43 -2.68 0.36
C TRP A 73 11.11 -3.81 1.35
N GLY A 74 10.06 -3.65 2.16
CA GLY A 74 9.60 -4.66 3.12
C GLY A 74 9.32 -6.01 2.46
N PRO A 75 8.33 -6.11 1.55
CA PRO A 75 7.98 -7.38 0.93
C PRO A 75 9.11 -7.99 0.10
N ILE A 76 9.94 -7.17 -0.58
CA ILE A 76 11.10 -7.66 -1.33
C ILE A 76 12.15 -8.24 -0.38
N SER A 77 12.48 -7.54 0.71
CA SER A 77 13.49 -8.02 1.66
C SER A 77 13.06 -9.33 2.35
N ASP A 78 11.78 -9.45 2.70
CA ASP A 78 11.20 -10.69 3.22
C ASP A 78 11.24 -11.82 2.20
N LEU A 79 10.90 -11.53 0.94
CA LEU A 79 10.94 -12.51 -0.15
C LEU A 79 12.36 -12.98 -0.43
N VAL A 80 13.33 -12.07 -0.51
CA VAL A 80 14.76 -12.39 -0.72
C VAL A 80 15.32 -13.18 0.46
N ALA A 81 14.96 -12.83 1.70
CA ALA A 81 15.37 -13.58 2.88
C ALA A 81 14.82 -15.01 2.87
N ARG A 82 13.56 -15.21 2.44
CA ARG A 82 12.95 -16.54 2.27
C ARG A 82 13.66 -17.38 1.20
N LEU A 83 14.04 -16.78 0.08
CA LEU A 83 14.77 -17.45 -1.00
C LEU A 83 16.20 -17.81 -0.60
N ARG A 84 16.91 -16.92 0.09
CA ARG A 84 18.25 -17.17 0.62
C ARG A 84 18.28 -18.26 1.68
N ARG A 85 17.29 -18.32 2.58
CA ARG A 85 17.18 -19.39 3.60
C ARG A 85 16.93 -20.78 2.99
N LYS A 86 16.24 -20.87 1.84
CA LYS A 86 16.07 -22.14 1.10
C LYS A 86 17.36 -22.64 0.45
N ALA A 87 18.32 -21.76 0.17
CA ALA A 87 19.55 -22.06 -0.55
C ALA A 87 20.72 -22.51 0.35
N VAL A 88 20.59 -22.46 1.68
CA VAL A 88 21.57 -23.04 2.62
C VAL A 88 20.99 -24.34 3.19
N PRO A 89 21.10 -25.48 2.48
CA PRO A 89 20.83 -26.77 3.07
C PRO A 89 21.82 -27.02 4.20
N GLN A 90 21.27 -27.34 5.37
CA GLN A 90 21.97 -27.78 6.57
C GLN A 90 22.99 -28.87 6.19
N MET A 91 24.27 -28.53 6.11
CA MET A 91 25.35 -29.50 6.02
C MET A 91 25.91 -29.72 7.42
N GLY A 92 25.62 -30.91 7.96
CA GLY A 92 26.44 -31.63 8.94
C GLY A 92 26.47 -31.07 10.35
#